data_AF-A0A1Z8YVK9-F1
#
_entry.id   AF-A0A1Z8YVK9-F1
#
_cell.length_a   1.000
_cell.length_b   1.000
_cell.length_c   1.000
_cell.angle_alpha   90.00
_cell.angle_beta   90.00
_cell.angle_gamma   90.00
#
_symmetry.space_group_name_H-M   'P 1'
#
loop_
_entity.id
_entity.type
_entity.pdbx_description
1 polymer ?
#
loop_
_entity_poly.entity_id
_entity_poly.type
_entity_poly.pdbx_seq_one_letter_code
_entity_poly.pdbx_strand_id
1 'polypeptide(L)'
;MIYPKIEGLLERSMKQGEEDSESKFRLVTLAAQRARQINAYRNQLDGGLGGSVPPQVPAEGIAKPLSISFEEIIQDKVLAGEKREPEPIVEMEEVEELEEQANETE
;
A
#
# COMPACT_ATOMS: atom_id res chain seq x y z
N MET A 1 -1.75 -21.79 -0.90
CA MET A 1 -0.33 -21.72 -1.33
C MET A 1 -0.21 -20.40 -2.10
N ILE A 2 0.75 -19.54 -1.76
CA ILE A 2 0.86 -18.21 -2.39
C ILE A 2 1.24 -18.41 -3.87
N TYR A 3 0.44 -17.86 -4.76
CA TYR A 3 0.68 -17.85 -6.20
C TYR A 3 0.58 -16.40 -6.71
N PRO A 4 1.54 -15.93 -7.52
CA PRO A 4 2.70 -16.63 -8.09
C PRO A 4 3.75 -17.12 -7.06
N LYS A 5 4.62 -18.03 -7.51
CA LYS A 5 5.82 -18.42 -6.76
C LYS A 5 6.70 -17.20 -6.46
N ILE A 6 7.61 -17.34 -5.50
CA ILE A 6 8.45 -16.25 -5.02
C ILE A 6 9.23 -15.50 -6.11
N GLU A 7 9.58 -16.18 -7.20
CA GLU A 7 10.23 -15.58 -8.38
C GLU A 7 9.34 -14.48 -9.01
N GLY A 8 8.03 -14.72 -9.15
CA GLY A 8 7.08 -13.73 -9.67
C GLY A 8 6.75 -12.60 -8.68
N LEU A 9 7.14 -12.74 -7.40
CA LEU A 9 7.04 -11.66 -6.41
C LEU A 9 8.24 -10.71 -6.49
N LEU A 10 9.41 -11.22 -6.86
CA LEU A 10 10.62 -10.41 -6.98
C LEU A 10 10.44 -9.34 -8.05
N GLU A 11 9.93 -9.73 -9.22
CA GLU A 11 9.68 -8.83 -10.34
C GLU A 11 8.72 -7.68 -9.98
N ARG A 12 7.63 -7.99 -9.28
CA ARG A 12 6.62 -6.98 -8.90
C ARG A 12 7.08 -6.01 -7.81
N SER A 13 8.00 -6.44 -6.96
CA SER A 13 8.56 -5.57 -5.92
C SER A 13 9.43 -4.42 -6.47
N MET A 14 9.71 -4.40 -7.77
CA MET A 14 10.63 -3.47 -8.45
C MET A 14 9.96 -2.22 -9.04
N LYS A 15 8.63 -2.11 -9.05
CA LYS A 15 7.86 -1.18 -9.91
C LYS A 15 8.09 0.34 -9.69
N GLN A 16 9.03 0.79 -8.85
CA GLN A 16 9.20 2.21 -8.51
C GLN A 16 10.66 2.73 -8.47
N GLY A 17 11.66 2.03 -9.02
CA GLY A 17 13.00 2.60 -9.08
C GLY A 17 13.94 1.82 -9.98
N GLU A 18 14.61 2.55 -10.87
CA GLU A 18 15.61 2.12 -11.83
C GLU A 18 16.61 1.05 -11.32
N GLU A 19 17.09 0.24 -12.29
CA GLU A 19 18.19 -0.72 -12.26
C GLU A 19 18.00 -2.05 -11.49
N ASP A 20 17.55 -3.05 -12.25
CA ASP A 20 17.89 -4.49 -12.24
C ASP A 20 18.67 -5.04 -11.02
N SER A 21 18.01 -5.18 -9.86
CA SER A 21 18.42 -6.20 -8.91
C SER A 21 17.24 -6.89 -8.22
N GLU A 22 16.96 -8.12 -8.64
CA GLU A 22 16.05 -9.05 -7.96
C GLU A 22 16.55 -9.36 -6.54
N SER A 23 16.22 -8.49 -5.58
CA SER A 23 16.69 -8.65 -4.20
C SER A 23 15.65 -9.33 -3.32
N LYS A 24 15.94 -10.59 -2.94
CA LYS A 24 15.15 -11.32 -1.94
C LYS A 24 15.04 -10.57 -0.61
N PHE A 25 16.08 -9.82 -0.23
CA PHE A 25 16.08 -9.02 0.99
C PHE A 25 15.12 -7.82 0.91
N ARG A 26 15.00 -7.19 -0.27
CA ARG A 26 14.03 -6.12 -0.53
C ARG A 26 12.61 -6.64 -0.36
N LEU A 27 12.28 -7.77 -1.00
CA LEU A 27 10.96 -8.39 -0.90
C LEU A 27 10.60 -8.71 0.55
N VAL A 28 11.52 -9.32 1.31
CA VAL A 28 11.31 -9.64 2.72
C VAL A 28 11.06 -8.38 3.56
N THR A 29 11.86 -7.33 3.34
CA THR A 29 11.72 -6.06 4.09
C THR A 29 10.37 -5.40 3.79
N LEU A 30 9.99 -5.31 2.51
CA LEU A 30 8.72 -4.74 2.07
C LEU A 30 7.52 -5.49 2.65
N ALA A 31 7.50 -6.82 2.48
CA ALA A 31 6.41 -7.66 2.96
C ALA A 31 6.28 -7.61 4.49
N ALA A 32 7.41 -7.56 5.21
CA ALA A 32 7.44 -7.47 6.67
C ALA A 32 6.96 -6.11 7.18
N GLN A 33 7.41 -5.00 6.58
CA GLN A 33 6.95 -3.65 6.93
C GLN A 33 5.45 -3.53 6.70
N ARG A 34 4.95 -3.98 5.54
CA ARG A 34 3.53 -3.93 5.24
C ARG A 34 2.70 -4.80 6.18
N ALA A 35 3.16 -6.01 6.50
CA ALA A 35 2.49 -6.89 7.47
C ALA A 35 2.36 -6.24 8.86
N ARG A 36 3.35 -5.45 9.30
CA ARG A 36 3.27 -4.69 10.56
C ARG A 36 2.21 -3.60 10.50
N GLN A 37 2.08 -2.87 9.38
CA GLN A 37 1.02 -1.88 9.19
C GLN A 37 -0.37 -2.52 9.25
N ILE A 38 -0.57 -3.64 8.55
CA ILE A 38 -1.84 -4.39 8.58
C ILE A 38 -2.17 -4.87 10.00
N ASN A 39 -1.16 -5.35 10.73
CA ASN A 39 -1.35 -5.78 12.11
C ASN A 39 -1.67 -4.61 13.04
N ALA A 40 -1.03 -3.45 12.85
CA ALA A 40 -1.34 -2.24 13.60
C ALA A 40 -2.79 -1.80 13.37
N TYR A 41 -3.24 -1.74 12.12
CA TYR A 41 -4.63 -1.45 11.76
C TYR A 41 -5.62 -2.39 12.44
N ARG A 42 -5.37 -3.70 12.43
CA ARG A 42 -6.25 -4.70 13.05
C ARG A 42 -6.33 -4.60 14.58
N ASN A 43 -5.26 -4.16 15.23
CA ASN A 43 -5.18 -4.04 16.69
C ASN A 43 -5.52 -2.63 17.19
N GLN A 44 -6.00 -1.75 16.30
CA GLN A 44 -6.36 -0.37 16.63
C GLN A 44 -7.72 -0.37 17.36
N LEU A 45 -7.70 -0.77 18.63
CA LEU A 45 -8.87 -0.90 19.49
C LEU A 45 -9.31 0.44 20.11
N ASP A 46 -8.44 1.46 20.15
CA ASP A 46 -8.71 2.70 20.92
C ASP A 46 -7.93 3.95 20.44
N GLY A 47 -7.10 3.83 19.41
CA GLY A 47 -6.11 4.86 19.06
C GLY A 47 -6.43 5.56 17.75
N GLY A 48 -7.42 6.46 17.74
CA GLY A 48 -7.67 7.49 16.72
C GLY A 48 -7.77 7.04 15.26
N LEU A 49 -8.85 7.42 14.56
CA LEU A 49 -8.91 7.27 13.10
C LEU A 49 -7.65 7.89 12.45
N GLY A 50 -7.01 7.16 11.54
CA GLY A 50 -5.96 7.70 10.66
C GLY A 50 -4.53 7.18 10.89
N GLY A 51 -4.28 6.34 11.89
CA GLY A 51 -2.90 5.89 12.20
C GLY A 51 -2.30 4.82 11.27
N SER A 52 -3.10 3.97 10.62
CA SER A 52 -2.59 2.85 9.80
C SER A 52 -3.50 2.52 8.63
N VAL A 53 -2.89 2.20 7.49
CA VAL A 53 -3.60 1.91 6.23
C VAL A 53 -4.22 0.51 6.29
N PRO A 54 -5.53 0.36 5.99
CA PRO A 54 -6.20 -0.94 5.98
C PRO A 54 -5.61 -1.89 4.93
N PRO A 55 -5.92 -3.20 5.00
CA PRO A 55 -5.70 -4.12 3.90
C PRO A 55 -6.28 -3.57 2.58
N GLN A 56 -5.49 -3.59 1.51
CA GLN A 56 -5.84 -3.09 0.17
C GLN A 56 -6.39 -4.19 -0.75
N VAL A 57 -6.33 -5.44 -0.30
CA VAL A 57 -6.85 -6.62 -0.99
C VAL A 57 -7.88 -7.30 -0.08
N PRO A 58 -8.98 -7.84 -0.63
CA PRO A 58 -9.93 -8.63 0.14
C PRO A 58 -9.24 -9.84 0.76
N ALA A 59 -9.22 -9.88 2.09
CA ALA A 59 -8.71 -11.02 2.84
C ALA A 59 -9.85 -12.01 3.12
N GLU A 60 -9.71 -13.25 2.67
CA GLU A 60 -10.63 -14.32 3.05
C GLU A 60 -10.41 -14.69 4.53
N GLY A 61 -11.40 -14.38 5.37
CA GLY A 61 -11.42 -14.77 6.79
C GLY A 61 -10.25 -14.21 7.63
N ILE A 62 -9.67 -15.05 8.49
CA ILE A 62 -8.57 -14.70 9.41
C ILE A 62 -7.21 -14.94 8.74
N ALA A 63 -7.02 -14.35 7.55
CA ALA A 63 -5.73 -14.41 6.87
C ALA A 63 -4.63 -13.73 7.71
N LYS A 64 -3.44 -14.32 7.77
CA LYS A 64 -2.31 -13.75 8.52
C LYS A 64 -1.81 -12.47 7.82
N PRO A 65 -1.39 -11.42 8.55
CA PRO A 65 -0.95 -10.15 7.96
C PRO A 65 0.15 -10.29 6.89
N LEU A 66 1.06 -11.25 7.06
CA LEU A 66 2.13 -11.52 6.09
C LEU A 66 1.61 -12.15 4.79
N SER A 67 0.56 -12.97 4.85
CA SER A 67 -0.06 -13.52 3.65
C SER A 67 -0.75 -12.43 2.84
N ILE A 68 -1.48 -11.54 3.54
CA ILE A 68 -2.14 -10.39 2.93
C ILE A 68 -1.11 -9.45 2.29
N SER A 69 0.03 -9.18 2.95
CA SER A 69 1.05 -8.31 2.37
C SER A 69 1.66 -8.88 1.09
N PHE A 70 1.84 -10.21 1.00
CA PHE A 70 2.26 -10.83 -0.26
C PHE A 70 1.18 -10.72 -1.34
N GLU A 71 -0.09 -10.91 -1.02
CA GLU A 71 -1.19 -10.73 -1.98
C GLU A 71 -1.30 -9.29 -2.50
N GLU A 72 -1.07 -8.31 -1.64
CA GLU A 72 -1.02 -6.90 -2.04
C GLU A 72 0.17 -6.60 -2.96
N ILE A 73 1.34 -7.20 -2.71
CA ILE A 73 2.52 -7.10 -3.59
C ILE A 73 2.23 -7.78 -4.94
N ILE A 74 1.53 -8.90 -4.96
CA ILE A 74 1.12 -9.60 -6.20
C ILE A 74 0.23 -8.71 -7.07
N GLN A 75 -0.64 -7.92 -6.45
CA GLN A 75 -1.58 -7.04 -7.14
C GLN A 75 -1.03 -5.63 -7.39
N ASP A 76 0.28 -5.42 -7.18
CA ASP A 76 0.97 -4.13 -7.33
C ASP A 76 0.33 -3.01 -6.48
N LYS A 77 -0.29 -3.35 -5.33
CA LYS A 77 -0.92 -2.39 -4.41
C LYS A 77 0.04 -1.83 -3.38
N VAL A 78 1.22 -2.44 -3.24
CA VAL A 78 2.27 -2.04 -2.31
C VAL A 78 3.55 -1.90 -3.10
N LEU A 79 4.14 -0.71 -3.05
CA LEU A 79 5.35 -0.37 -3.76
C LEU A 79 6.46 -0.04 -2.77
N ALA A 80 7.68 -0.47 -3.08
CA ALA A 80 8.86 -0.11 -2.31
C ALA A 80 9.41 1.23 -2.82
N GLY A 81 9.11 2.32 -2.11
CA GLY A 81 9.61 3.66 -2.42
C GLY A 81 9.98 4.43 -1.16
N GLU A 82 10.52 5.65 -1.35
CA GLU A 82 10.62 6.61 -0.26
C GLU A 82 9.23 6.93 0.29
N LYS A 83 9.19 7.33 1.57
CA LYS A 83 7.96 7.75 2.23
C LYS A 83 7.40 8.94 1.44
N ARG A 84 6.42 8.69 0.57
CA ARG A 84 5.66 9.77 -0.07
C ARG A 84 5.05 10.58 1.06
N GLU A 85 5.40 11.85 1.15
CA GLU A 85 4.68 12.74 2.06
C GLU A 85 3.21 12.66 1.68
N PRO A 86 2.31 12.43 2.66
CA PRO A 86 0.89 12.40 2.34
C PRO A 86 0.58 13.73 1.66
N GLU A 87 0.01 13.67 0.46
CA GLU A 87 -0.57 14.88 -0.14
C GLU A 87 -1.56 15.44 0.89
N PRO A 88 -1.59 16.77 1.07
CA PRO A 88 -2.54 17.38 1.98
C PRO A 88 -3.92 16.84 1.64
N ILE A 89 -4.63 16.37 2.67
CA ILE A 89 -5.99 15.89 2.51
C ILE A 89 -6.79 17.16 2.17
N VAL A 90 -7.04 17.37 0.88
CA VAL A 90 -7.86 18.47 0.40
C VAL A 90 -9.26 18.19 0.93
N GLU A 91 -9.79 19.07 1.76
CA GLU A 91 -11.14 18.90 2.29
C GLU A 91 -12.13 18.92 1.12
N MET A 92 -13.24 18.18 1.22
CA MET A 92 -14.21 18.05 0.11
C MET A 92 -14.68 19.42 -0.43
N GLU A 93 -14.75 20.44 0.43
CA GLU A 93 -15.11 21.81 0.07
C GLU A 93 -14.04 22.48 -0.83
N GLU A 94 -12.75 22.24 -0.58
CA GLU A 94 -11.66 22.77 -1.40
C GLU A 94 -11.61 22.10 -2.79
N VAL A 95 -12.06 20.84 -2.91
CA VAL A 95 -12.13 20.16 -4.21
C VAL A 95 -13.27 20.74 -5.07
N GLU A 96 -14.40 21.05 -4.45
CA GLU A 96 -15.57 21.64 -5.12
C GLU A 96 -15.29 23.08 -5.60
N GLU A 97 -14.60 23.89 -4.80
CA GLU A 97 -14.16 25.24 -5.21
C GLU A 97 -13.18 25.23 -6.39
N LEU A 98 -12.27 24.24 -6.43
CA LEU A 98 -11.32 24.11 -7.54
C LEU A 98 -11.99 23.65 -8.85
N GLU A 99 -13.00 22.78 -8.74
CA GLU A 99 -13.80 22.34 -9.90
C GLU A 99 -14.70 23.47 -10.44
N GLU A 100 -15.29 24.30 -9.57
CA GLU A 100 -16.06 25.48 -9.99
C GLU A 100 -15.17 26.50 -10.73
N GLN A 101 -14.00 26.83 -10.19
CA GLN A 101 -13.07 27.76 -10.83
C GLN A 101 -12.55 27.26 -12.19
N ALA A 102 -12.40 25.95 -12.35
CA ALA A 102 -11.99 25.34 -13.62
C ALA A 102 -13.10 25.38 -14.68
N ASN A 103 -14.37 25.25 -14.29
CA ASN A 103 -15.51 25.36 -15.20
C ASN A 103 -15.86 26.81 -15.58
N GLU A 104 -15.45 27.80 -14.79
CA GLU A 104 -15.63 29.23 -15.13
C GLU A 104 -14.56 29.76 -16.11
N THR A 105 -13.49 29.02 -16.37
CA THR A 105 -12.38 29.42 -17.25
C THR A 105 -12.44 28.85 -18.68
N GLU A 106 -13.53 28.17 -19.05
CA GLU A 106 -13.85 27.69 -20.42
C GLU A 106 -15.00 28.50 -21.07
#